data_AF-A0A4P1RXV7-F1
#
_entry.id   AF-A0A4P1RXV7-F1
#
_cell.length_a   1.000
_cell.length_b   1.000
_cell.length_c   1.000
_cell.angle_alpha   90.00
_cell.angle_beta   90.00
_cell.angle_gamma   90.00
#
_symmetry.space_group_name_H-M   'P 1'
#
loop_
_entity.id
_entity.type
_entity.pdbx_description
1 polymer ?
#
loop_
_entity_poly.entity_id
_entity_poly.type
_entity_poly.pdbx_seq_one_letter_code
_entity_poly.pdbx_strand_id
1 'polypeptide(L)'
;VRQVLSKSRMVLSEFMEQCPGQSEGPFSWQSGRDVRDLMARNRMLRKDLDRARLQNARGLCRKLDMVFSEMASVSRKDGCRDVTRLQKLLRREHIFLKIRLVEEELKRSEG
;
A
#
# COMPACT_ATOMS: atom_id res chain seq x y z
N VAL A 1 0.02 -14.00 3.68
CA VAL A 1 0.32 -13.00 2.62
C VAL A 1 -0.93 -12.46 1.94
N ARG A 2 -1.79 -13.32 1.35
CA ARG A 2 -3.01 -12.89 0.61
C ARG A 2 -3.92 -11.93 1.39
N GLN A 3 -4.18 -12.19 2.67
CA GLN A 3 -5.01 -11.30 3.51
C GLN A 3 -4.40 -9.90 3.66
N VAL A 4 -3.07 -9.80 3.76
CA VAL A 4 -2.37 -8.51 3.86
C VAL A 4 -2.40 -7.77 2.52
N LEU A 5 -2.25 -8.46 1.40
CA LEU A 5 -2.37 -7.87 0.06
C LEU A 5 -3.79 -7.33 -0.20
N SER A 6 -4.81 -8.11 0.16
CA SER A 6 -6.22 -7.68 0.04
C SER A 6 -6.51 -6.44 0.89
N LYS A 7 -6.10 -6.44 2.17
CA LYS A 7 -6.28 -5.27 3.04
C LYS A 7 -5.45 -4.07 2.56
N SER A 8 -4.25 -4.30 2.02
CA SER A 8 -3.44 -3.24 1.37
C SER A 8 -4.17 -2.62 0.18
N ARG A 9 -4.79 -3.44 -0.68
CA ARG A 9 -5.57 -2.95 -1.82
C ARG A 9 -6.74 -2.08 -1.39
N MET A 10 -7.48 -2.51 -0.36
CA MET A 10 -8.61 -1.75 0.20
C MET A 10 -8.17 -0.38 0.72
N VAL A 11 -7.12 -0.34 1.55
CA VAL A 11 -6.59 0.90 2.13
C VAL A 11 -6.03 1.83 1.05
N LEU A 12 -5.35 1.28 0.04
CA LEU A 12 -4.87 2.07 -1.09
C LEU A 12 -6.02 2.62 -1.93
N SER A 13 -7.08 1.84 -2.19
CA SER A 13 -8.26 2.33 -2.92
C SER A 13 -8.94 3.49 -2.19
N GLU A 14 -9.16 3.35 -0.88
CA GLU A 14 -9.72 4.43 -0.06
C GLU A 14 -8.84 5.69 -0.11
N PHE A 15 -7.52 5.53 -0.10
CA PHE A 15 -6.57 6.63 -0.24
C PHE A 15 -6.60 7.29 -1.63
N MET A 16 -6.87 6.52 -2.69
CA MET A 16 -6.99 7.06 -4.07
C MET A 16 -8.23 7.92 -4.29
N GLU A 17 -9.26 7.76 -3.45
CA GLU A 17 -10.51 8.54 -3.50
C GLU A 17 -10.40 9.86 -2.72
N GLN A 18 -9.32 10.06 -1.97
CA GLN A 18 -9.10 11.27 -1.20
C GLN A 18 -8.74 12.46 -2.09
N CYS A 19 -9.07 13.67 -1.60
CA CYS A 19 -8.76 14.95 -2.26
C CYS A 19 -9.31 15.07 -3.69
N PRO A 20 -10.62 14.83 -3.91
CA PRO A 20 -11.23 15.03 -5.22
C PRO A 20 -11.09 16.51 -5.64
N GLY A 21 -10.57 16.75 -6.84
CA GLY A 21 -10.55 18.10 -7.43
C GLY A 21 -9.48 19.06 -6.90
N GLN A 22 -8.39 18.60 -6.27
CA GLN A 22 -7.27 19.44 -5.81
C GLN A 22 -7.68 20.54 -4.80
N SER A 23 -8.63 20.24 -3.91
CA SER A 23 -8.99 21.17 -2.82
C SER A 23 -7.77 21.45 -1.92
N GLU A 24 -7.33 22.71 -1.83
CA GLU A 24 -6.33 23.15 -0.86
C GLU A 24 -6.97 23.24 0.54
N GLY A 25 -7.24 22.07 1.13
CA GLY A 25 -7.86 21.96 2.45
C GLY A 25 -7.09 21.01 3.38
N PRO A 26 -7.27 21.15 4.70
CA PRO A 26 -6.67 20.23 5.66
C PRO A 26 -7.16 18.80 5.41
N PHE A 27 -6.22 17.89 5.19
CA PHE A 27 -6.48 16.48 4.98
C PHE A 27 -6.51 15.74 6.32
N SER A 28 -7.58 14.99 6.57
CA SER A 28 -7.67 14.08 7.72
C SER A 28 -8.16 12.73 7.24
N TRP A 29 -7.28 11.74 7.32
CA TRP A 29 -7.58 10.38 6.91
C TRP A 29 -7.67 9.45 8.11
N GLN A 30 -8.84 8.82 8.28
CA GLN A 30 -9.16 8.04 9.47
C GLN A 30 -8.47 6.66 9.48
N SER A 31 -8.06 6.14 8.33
CA SER A 31 -7.40 4.83 8.20
C SER A 31 -5.89 4.85 8.47
N GLY A 32 -5.35 5.93 9.04
CA GLY A 32 -3.95 5.98 9.46
C GLY A 32 -3.56 4.93 10.53
N ARG A 33 -4.53 4.40 11.29
CA ARG A 33 -4.33 3.23 12.16
C ARG A 33 -4.16 1.94 11.34
N ASP A 34 -4.98 1.75 10.32
CA ASP A 34 -4.89 0.58 9.43
C ASP A 34 -3.55 0.52 8.68
N VAL A 35 -2.98 1.67 8.32
CA VAL A 35 -1.64 1.74 7.70
C VAL A 35 -0.55 1.25 8.63
N ARG A 36 -0.54 1.68 9.90
CA ARG A 36 0.45 1.24 10.88
C ARG A 36 0.35 -0.26 11.15
N ASP A 37 -0.88 -0.78 11.24
CA ASP A 37 -1.14 -2.20 11.41
C ASP A 37 -0.69 -3.01 10.20
N LEU A 38 -0.94 -2.51 8.98
CA LEU A 38 -0.48 -3.13 7.74
C LEU A 38 1.04 -3.20 7.66
N MET A 39 1.75 -2.12 8.05
CA MET A 39 3.22 -2.12 8.10
C MET A 39 3.75 -3.16 9.11
N ALA A 40 3.12 -3.28 10.28
CA ALA A 40 3.51 -4.30 11.27
C ALA A 40 3.35 -5.72 10.71
N ARG A 41 2.21 -6.01 10.08
CA ARG A 41 1.92 -7.32 9.46
C ARG A 41 2.83 -7.61 8.26
N ASN A 42 3.14 -6.62 7.42
CA ASN A 42 4.07 -6.77 6.30
C ASN A 42 5.48 -7.11 6.77
N ARG A 43 5.96 -6.47 7.83
CA ARG A 43 7.29 -6.74 8.41
C ARG A 43 7.41 -8.17 8.93
N MET A 44 6.36 -8.72 9.54
CA MET A 44 6.34 -10.12 9.96
C MET A 44 6.37 -11.04 8.74
N LEU A 45 5.46 -10.85 7.77
CA LEU A 45 5.41 -11.67 6.56
C LEU A 45 6.74 -11.68 5.79
N ARG A 46 7.44 -10.55 5.69
CA ARG A 46 8.74 -10.47 4.99
C ARG A 46 9.84 -11.35 5.60
N LYS A 47 9.75 -11.71 6.88
CA LYS A 47 10.67 -12.64 7.53
C LYS A 47 10.38 -14.10 7.14
N ASP A 48 9.11 -14.40 6.87
CA ASP A 48 8.65 -15.75 6.52
C ASP A 48 8.75 -16.05 5.00
N LEU A 49 8.95 -15.01 4.17
CA LEU A 49 9.04 -15.11 2.70
C LEU A 49 10.45 -15.43 2.17
N ASP A 50 11.18 -16.33 2.81
CA ASP A 50 12.57 -16.68 2.43
C ASP A 50 12.69 -17.70 1.28
N ARG A 51 11.58 -18.27 0.80
CA ARG A 51 11.60 -19.18 -0.36
C ARG A 51 11.77 -18.41 -1.66
N ALA A 52 12.61 -18.90 -2.58
CA ALA A 52 12.84 -18.31 -3.90
C ALA A 52 11.55 -18.06 -4.70
N ARG A 53 10.52 -18.91 -4.53
CA ARG A 53 9.19 -18.78 -5.15
C ARG A 53 8.35 -17.60 -4.63
N LEU A 54 8.80 -16.89 -3.60
CA LEU A 54 8.05 -15.80 -2.95
C LEU A 54 8.80 -14.46 -3.00
N GLN A 55 9.83 -14.35 -3.84
CA GLN A 55 10.63 -13.14 -4.00
C GLN A 55 9.81 -11.96 -4.53
N ASN A 56 8.89 -12.20 -5.46
CA ASN A 56 7.96 -11.18 -5.97
C ASN A 56 7.06 -10.64 -4.85
N ALA A 57 6.49 -11.54 -4.03
CA ALA A 57 5.70 -11.17 -2.87
C ALA A 57 6.51 -10.37 -1.85
N ARG A 58 7.76 -10.78 -1.59
CA ARG A 58 8.66 -10.07 -0.68
C ARG A 58 9.02 -8.67 -1.20
N GLY A 59 9.34 -8.56 -2.49
CA GLY A 59 9.62 -7.28 -3.16
C GLY A 59 8.42 -6.34 -3.11
N LEU A 60 7.22 -6.86 -3.34
CA LEU A 60 5.98 -6.10 -3.20
C LEU A 60 5.74 -5.65 -1.76
N CYS A 61 5.90 -6.52 -0.76
CA CYS A 61 5.76 -6.14 0.65
C CYS A 61 6.74 -5.02 1.04
N ARG A 62 8.00 -5.07 0.56
CA ARG A 62 8.96 -3.97 0.76
C ARG A 62 8.47 -2.66 0.14
N LYS A 63 7.90 -2.73 -1.07
CA LYS A 63 7.38 -1.55 -1.76
C LYS A 63 6.15 -0.96 -1.05
N LEU A 64 5.27 -1.82 -0.56
CA LEU A 64 4.12 -1.41 0.25
C LEU A 64 4.54 -0.77 1.57
N ASP A 65 5.60 -1.24 2.23
CA ASP A 65 6.12 -0.60 3.44
C ASP A 65 6.58 0.84 3.20
N MET A 66 7.27 1.10 2.08
CA MET A 66 7.68 2.47 1.71
C MET A 66 6.45 3.36 1.46
N VAL A 67 5.50 2.86 0.66
CA VAL A 67 4.23 3.55 0.38
C VAL A 67 3.48 3.88 1.67
N PHE A 68 3.32 2.90 2.56
CA PHE A 68 2.62 3.09 3.83
C PHE A 68 3.34 4.06 4.76
N SER A 69 4.68 4.07 4.74
CA SER A 69 5.45 5.07 5.47
C SER A 69 5.18 6.48 4.92
N GLU A 70 5.16 6.64 3.60
CA GLU A 70 4.81 7.92 2.97
C GLU A 70 3.37 8.35 3.33
N MET A 71 2.41 7.43 3.24
CA MET A 71 1.01 7.69 3.61
C MET A 71 0.87 8.10 5.09
N ALA A 72 1.61 7.46 5.99
CA ALA A 72 1.62 7.80 7.41
C ALA A 72 2.30 9.15 7.70
N SER A 73 3.19 9.59 6.82
CA SER A 73 3.92 10.86 6.92
C SER A 73 3.18 12.05 6.30
N VAL A 74 2.11 11.81 5.52
CA VAL A 74 1.28 12.87 4.95
C VAL A 74 0.75 13.74 6.10
N SER A 75 1.22 14.98 6.13
CA SER A 75 0.96 15.95 7.18
C SER A 75 -0.40 16.62 6.98
N ARG A 76 -1.05 16.99 8.10
CA ARG A 76 -2.32 17.73 8.09
C ARG A 76 -2.20 19.15 7.50
N LYS A 77 -0.98 19.69 7.32
CA LYS A 77 -0.73 21.07 6.88
C LYS A 77 -0.73 21.27 5.36
N ASP A 78 -0.14 20.37 4.58
CA ASP A 78 -0.08 20.45 3.09
C ASP A 78 -1.05 19.46 2.40
N GLY A 79 -1.90 18.83 3.22
CA GLY A 79 -2.85 17.75 3.00
C GLY A 79 -2.98 17.22 1.57
N CYS A 80 -3.74 17.91 0.72
CA CYS A 80 -4.10 17.37 -0.58
C CYS A 80 -2.99 17.41 -1.65
N ARG A 81 -1.97 18.27 -1.50
CA ARG A 81 -0.84 18.30 -2.43
C ARG A 81 0.02 17.06 -2.28
N ASP A 82 0.33 16.69 -1.04
CA ASP A 82 1.10 15.49 -0.72
C ASP A 82 0.34 14.20 -1.04
N VAL A 83 -0.97 14.17 -0.73
CA VAL A 83 -1.85 13.08 -1.15
C VAL A 83 -1.83 12.91 -2.67
N THR A 84 -2.01 13.99 -3.43
CA THR A 84 -2.01 13.94 -4.90
C THR A 84 -0.67 13.47 -5.46
N ARG A 85 0.45 13.93 -4.87
CA ARG A 85 1.81 13.48 -5.23
C ARG A 85 1.95 11.98 -5.03
N LEU A 86 1.51 11.46 -3.88
CA LEU A 86 1.59 10.05 -3.55
C LEU A 86 0.65 9.20 -4.42
N GLN A 87 -0.58 9.66 -4.69
CA GLN A 87 -1.48 9.00 -5.64
C GLN A 87 -0.90 8.92 -7.05
N LYS A 88 -0.19 9.96 -7.53
CA LYS A 88 0.53 9.92 -8.82
C LYS A 88 1.65 8.89 -8.80
N LEU A 89 2.41 8.80 -7.70
CA LEU A 89 3.45 7.78 -7.52
C LEU A 89 2.86 6.36 -7.56
N LEU A 90 1.76 6.12 -6.83
CA LEU A 90 1.06 4.83 -6.81
C LEU A 90 0.63 4.37 -8.20
N ARG A 91 0.11 5.29 -9.03
CA ARG A 91 -0.27 5.04 -10.42
C ARG A 91 0.96 4.73 -11.28
N ARG A 92 2.00 5.57 -11.24
CA ARG A 92 3.24 5.38 -12.00
C ARG A 92 3.94 4.06 -11.69
N GLU A 93 3.89 3.67 -10.42
CA GLU A 93 4.51 2.42 -9.96
C GLU A 93 3.66 1.18 -10.18
N HIS A 94 2.46 1.34 -10.75
CA HIS A 94 1.51 0.25 -11.02
C HIS A 94 1.28 -0.64 -9.80
N ILE A 95 1.18 -0.05 -8.60
CA ILE A 95 1.10 -0.80 -7.33
C ILE A 95 -0.07 -1.76 -7.33
N PHE A 96 -1.24 -1.33 -7.79
CA PHE A 96 -2.44 -2.18 -7.87
C PHE A 96 -2.26 -3.38 -8.81
N LEU A 97 -1.58 -3.20 -9.94
CA LEU A 97 -1.28 -4.30 -10.86
C LEU A 97 -0.30 -5.29 -10.22
N LYS A 98 0.74 -4.79 -9.55
CA LYS A 98 1.72 -5.63 -8.84
C LYS A 98 1.07 -6.45 -7.73
N ILE A 99 0.14 -5.86 -6.96
CA ILE A 99 -0.67 -6.59 -5.99
C ILE A 99 -1.43 -7.72 -6.66
N ARG A 100 -2.16 -7.44 -7.74
CA ARG A 100 -2.94 -8.44 -8.47
C ARG A 100 -2.06 -9.59 -8.98
N LEU A 101 -0.92 -9.29 -9.60
CA LEU A 101 0.00 -10.30 -10.14
C LEU A 101 0.52 -11.23 -9.04
N VAL A 102 0.92 -10.67 -7.90
CA VAL A 102 1.38 -11.46 -6.75
C VAL A 102 0.25 -12.27 -6.13
N GLU A 103 -0.98 -11.73 -6.05
CA GLU A 103 -2.14 -12.50 -5.59
C GLU A 103 -2.41 -13.73 -6.48
N GLU A 104 -2.28 -13.58 -7.80
CA GLU A 104 -2.43 -14.70 -8.74
C GLU A 104 -1.28 -15.71 -8.66
N GLU A 105 -0.04 -15.25 -8.49
CA GLU A 105 1.12 -16.13 -8.28
C GLU A 105 0.97 -16.98 -7.00
N LEU A 106 0.49 -16.36 -5.92
CA LEU A 106 0.23 -17.06 -4.66
C LEU A 106 -0.87 -18.11 -4.81
N LYS A 107 -1.98 -17.78 -5.51
CA LYS A 107 -3.04 -18.75 -5.81
C LYS A 107 -2.53 -19.98 -6.56
N ARG A 108 -1.67 -19.76 -7.57
CA ARG A 108 -1.08 -20.83 -8.38
C ARG A 108 -0.07 -21.69 -7.62
N SER A 109 0.51 -21.17 -6.54
CA SER A 109 1.51 -21.88 -5.73
C SER A 109 0.88 -22.68 -4.57
N GLU A 110 -0.39 -22.41 -4.25
CA GLU A 110 -1.17 -23.11 -3.21
C GLU A 110 -1.97 -24.30 -3.77
N GLY A 111 -2.02 -24.46 -5.10
CA GLY A 111 -2.60 -25.62 -5.80
C GLY A 111 -1.53 -26.55 -6.34
#